data_AF-A0AAI8ZTL3-F1
#
_entry.id   AF-A0AAI8ZTL3-F1
#
_cell.length_a   1.000
_cell.length_b   1.000
_cell.length_c   1.000
_cell.angle_alpha   90.00
_cell.angle_beta   90.00
_cell.angle_gamma   90.00
#
_symmetry.space_group_name_H-M   'P 1'
#
loop_
_entity.id
_entity.type
_entity.pdbx_description
1 polymer ?
#
loop_
_entity_poly.entity_id
_entity_poly.type
_entity_poly.pdbx_seq_one_letter_code
_entity_poly.pdbx_strand_id
1 'polypeptide(L)'
;MGKKMMALVAAVLLSTSTLVMAASVADNMDTIAENYGKVLKADSTDVIKKGLEAMRVAAQDAQKGIPSKLKSKGEGSAEVKDFRHGLDLLIGQIDGALALANQGKLDEAKKAAQDFKATRDTYHKKYR
;
A
#
# COMPACT_ATOMS: atom_id res chain seq x y z
N MET A 1 -30.53 50.77 -33.31
CA MET A 1 -31.17 50.24 -32.08
C MET A 1 -31.06 48.71 -32.18
N GLY A 2 -30.17 47.96 -31.53
CA GLY A 2 -29.67 48.04 -30.16
C GLY A 2 -30.60 47.21 -29.26
N LYS A 3 -30.13 46.02 -28.81
CA LYS A 3 -30.71 45.12 -27.77
C LYS A 3 -31.96 44.33 -28.26
N LYS A 4 -32.15 43.00 -28.09
CA LYS A 4 -31.77 41.95 -27.11
C LYS A 4 -31.95 40.59 -27.85
N MET A 5 -31.28 39.48 -27.56
CA MET A 5 -31.57 38.60 -26.44
C MET A 5 -30.49 37.53 -26.30
N MET A 6 -30.22 37.19 -25.04
CA MET A 6 -29.23 36.23 -24.56
C MET A 6 -29.74 34.80 -24.80
N ALA A 7 -28.94 33.95 -25.44
CA ALA A 7 -29.14 32.50 -25.41
C ALA A 7 -28.14 31.90 -24.42
N LEU A 8 -28.64 31.52 -23.25
CA LEU A 8 -27.90 30.93 -22.15
C LEU A 8 -27.62 29.46 -22.47
N VAL A 9 -26.41 29.14 -22.90
CA VAL A 9 -25.97 27.74 -23.10
C VAL A 9 -25.63 27.17 -21.73
N ALA A 10 -26.57 26.43 -21.14
CA ALA A 10 -26.32 25.61 -19.96
C ALA A 10 -25.53 24.36 -20.38
N ALA A 11 -24.20 24.48 -20.44
CA ALA A 11 -23.31 23.33 -20.53
C ALA A 11 -23.30 22.63 -19.16
N VAL A 12 -24.13 21.59 -19.01
CA VAL A 12 -24.03 20.67 -17.88
C VAL A 12 -22.73 19.88 -18.08
N LEU A 13 -21.65 20.35 -17.44
CA LEU A 13 -20.48 19.54 -17.19
C LEU A 13 -20.90 18.45 -16.20
N LEU A 14 -21.24 17.27 -16.72
CA LEU A 14 -21.31 16.05 -15.92
C LEU A 14 -19.88 15.80 -15.41
N SER A 15 -19.58 16.29 -14.21
CA SER A 15 -18.40 15.90 -13.45
C SER A 15 -18.52 14.40 -13.20
N THR A 16 -17.85 13.59 -14.01
CA THR A 16 -17.67 12.18 -13.75
C THR A 16 -16.77 12.05 -12.53
N SER A 17 -17.39 12.09 -11.34
CA SER A 17 -16.75 11.69 -10.11
C SER A 17 -16.39 10.21 -10.27
N THR A 18 -15.14 9.93 -10.67
CA THR A 18 -14.62 8.58 -10.62
C THR A 18 -14.66 8.16 -9.16
N LEU A 19 -15.57 7.25 -8.83
CA LEU A 19 -15.55 6.56 -7.55
C LEU A 19 -14.24 5.80 -7.51
N VAL A 20 -13.25 6.34 -6.80
CA VAL A 20 -12.06 5.57 -6.45
C VAL A 20 -12.55 4.45 -5.53
N MET A 21 -12.63 3.23 -6.07
CA MET A 21 -12.91 2.06 -5.27
C MET A 21 -11.71 1.88 -4.31
N ALA A 22 -11.98 1.81 -3.01
CA ALA A 22 -10.94 1.50 -2.04
C ALA A 22 -10.34 0.12 -2.37
N ALA A 23 -9.01 0.03 -2.43
CA ALA A 23 -8.31 -1.22 -2.67
C ALA A 23 -8.64 -2.24 -1.60
N SER A 24 -8.89 -3.49 -1.99
CA SER A 24 -9.14 -4.57 -1.04
C SER A 24 -7.83 -4.97 -0.32
N VAL A 25 -7.95 -5.74 0.77
CA VAL A 25 -6.76 -6.32 1.44
C VAL A 25 -5.92 -7.16 0.48
N ALA A 26 -6.56 -7.86 -0.46
CA ALA A 26 -5.86 -8.66 -1.46
C ALA A 26 -5.05 -7.78 -2.43
N ASP A 27 -5.67 -6.72 -2.98
CA ASP A 27 -5.00 -5.79 -3.90
C ASP A 27 -3.80 -5.09 -3.24
N ASN A 28 -3.94 -4.73 -1.96
CA ASN A 28 -2.85 -4.17 -1.17
C ASN A 28 -1.72 -5.18 -0.95
N MET A 29 -2.06 -6.44 -0.66
CA MET A 29 -1.05 -7.51 -0.50
C MET A 29 -0.31 -7.81 -1.81
N ASP A 30 -1.00 -7.76 -2.95
CA ASP A 30 -0.39 -7.90 -4.27
C ASP A 30 0.56 -6.72 -4.56
N THR A 31 0.14 -5.50 -4.22
CA THR A 31 0.99 -4.30 -4.31
C THR A 31 2.24 -4.43 -3.46
N ILE A 32 2.14 -4.97 -2.24
CA ILE A 32 3.30 -5.25 -1.37
C ILE A 32 4.22 -6.26 -2.05
N ALA A 33 3.69 -7.37 -2.57
CA ALA A 33 4.48 -8.44 -3.18
C ALA A 33 5.21 -7.98 -4.45
N GLU A 34 4.54 -7.21 -5.31
CA GLU A 34 5.11 -6.66 -6.53
C GLU A 34 6.29 -5.72 -6.21
N ASN A 35 6.06 -4.75 -5.33
CA ASN A 35 7.08 -3.77 -4.97
C ASN A 35 8.23 -4.39 -4.18
N TYR A 36 7.96 -5.40 -3.34
CA TYR A 36 9.01 -6.16 -2.70
C TYR A 36 9.95 -6.82 -3.73
N GLY A 37 9.39 -7.43 -4.78
CA GLY A 37 10.17 -7.97 -5.89
C GLY A 37 11.02 -6.91 -6.61
N LYS A 38 10.49 -5.69 -6.79
CA LYS A 38 11.24 -4.56 -7.37
C LYS A 38 12.39 -4.11 -6.46
N VAL A 39 12.13 -3.93 -5.17
CA VAL A 39 13.15 -3.52 -4.17
C VAL A 39 14.33 -4.50 -4.15
N LEU A 40 14.05 -5.80 -4.15
CA LEU A 40 15.12 -6.81 -4.15
C LEU A 40 15.99 -6.81 -5.41
N LYS A 41 15.42 -6.40 -6.55
CA LYS A 41 16.12 -6.33 -7.85
C LYS A 41 16.67 -4.93 -8.17
N ALA A 42 16.39 -3.94 -7.33
CA ALA A 42 16.72 -2.55 -7.57
C ALA A 42 18.24 -2.32 -7.72
N ASP A 43 18.64 -1.50 -8.68
CA ASP A 43 20.02 -1.07 -8.93
C ASP A 43 20.28 0.39 -8.51
N SER A 44 19.26 1.04 -7.94
CA SER A 44 19.33 2.42 -7.44
C SER A 44 18.50 2.60 -6.18
N THR A 45 18.90 3.56 -5.35
CA THR A 45 18.17 3.97 -4.14
C THR A 45 16.82 4.58 -4.46
N ASP A 46 16.64 5.16 -5.65
CA ASP A 46 15.37 5.74 -6.06
C ASP A 46 14.30 4.67 -6.31
N VAL A 47 14.68 3.54 -6.93
CA VAL A 47 13.79 2.39 -7.09
C VAL A 47 13.46 1.77 -5.73
N ILE A 48 14.45 1.67 -4.82
CA ILE A 48 14.21 1.20 -3.46
C ILE A 48 13.21 2.11 -2.73
N LYS A 49 13.42 3.43 -2.70
CA LYS A 49 12.54 4.38 -2.00
C LYS A 49 11.10 4.29 -2.51
N LYS A 50 10.89 4.38 -3.83
CA LYS A 50 9.55 4.30 -4.44
C LYS A 50 8.86 2.96 -4.13
N GLY A 51 9.60 1.86 -4.24
CA GLY A 51 9.06 0.53 -3.94
C GLY A 51 8.65 0.41 -2.47
N LEU A 52 9.52 0.83 -1.55
CA LEU A 52 9.26 0.80 -0.12
C LEU A 52 8.11 1.73 0.30
N GLU A 53 8.02 2.94 -0.26
CA GLU A 53 6.90 3.86 -0.02
C GLU A 53 5.56 3.25 -0.47
N ALA A 54 5.53 2.64 -1.66
CA ALA A 54 4.33 1.95 -2.16
C ALA A 54 3.94 0.77 -1.26
N MET A 55 4.91 -0.02 -0.80
CA MET A 55 4.67 -1.11 0.16
C MET A 55 4.11 -0.57 1.48
N ARG A 56 4.64 0.56 1.97
CA ARG A 56 4.20 1.17 3.23
C ARG A 56 2.74 1.60 3.16
N VAL A 57 2.36 2.32 2.11
CA VAL A 57 0.97 2.76 1.89
C VAL A 57 0.04 1.55 1.79
N ALA A 58 0.42 0.55 0.98
CA ALA A 58 -0.38 -0.66 0.84
C ALA A 58 -0.52 -1.44 2.16
N ALA A 59 0.53 -1.49 3.00
CA ALA A 59 0.45 -2.11 4.32
C ALA A 59 -0.52 -1.35 5.23
N GLN A 60 -0.46 -0.02 5.25
CA GLN A 60 -1.39 0.83 6.02
C GLN A 60 -2.83 0.69 5.55
N ASP A 61 -3.06 0.57 4.25
CA ASP A 61 -4.40 0.36 3.69
C ASP A 61 -4.92 -1.06 3.98
N ALA A 62 -4.05 -2.07 3.91
CA ALA A 62 -4.39 -3.44 4.30
C ALA A 62 -4.80 -3.55 5.78
N GLN A 63 -4.23 -2.73 6.67
CA GLN A 63 -4.61 -2.71 8.10
C GLN A 63 -6.06 -2.30 8.33
N LYS A 64 -6.65 -1.51 7.43
CA LYS A 64 -8.03 -1.03 7.53
C LYS A 64 -9.06 -2.12 7.20
N GLY A 65 -8.63 -3.20 6.54
CA GLY A 65 -9.51 -4.28 6.11
C GLY A 65 -9.36 -5.56 6.94
N ILE A 66 -10.23 -6.52 6.64
CA ILE A 66 -10.17 -7.89 7.17
C ILE A 66 -9.88 -8.82 5.99
N PRO A 67 -8.83 -9.67 6.06
CA PRO A 67 -8.53 -10.62 4.99
C PRO A 67 -9.66 -11.64 4.83
N SER A 68 -9.84 -12.17 3.62
CA SER A 68 -10.95 -13.07 3.24
C SER A 68 -11.14 -14.23 4.22
N LYS A 69 -10.05 -14.88 4.64
CA LYS A 69 -10.04 -16.01 5.57
C LYS A 69 -10.53 -15.67 6.98
N LEU A 70 -10.50 -14.40 7.35
CA LEU A 70 -10.94 -13.89 8.65
C LEU A 70 -12.26 -13.11 8.56
N LYS A 71 -12.95 -13.06 7.41
CA LYS A 71 -14.21 -12.29 7.27
C LYS A 71 -15.32 -12.74 8.22
N SER A 72 -15.33 -14.02 8.64
CA SER A 72 -16.26 -14.53 9.63
C SER A 72 -15.87 -14.20 11.08
N LYS A 73 -14.68 -13.62 11.29
CA LYS A 73 -14.18 -13.16 12.58
C LYS A 73 -14.51 -11.68 12.75
N GLY A 74 -14.87 -11.28 13.96
CA GLY A 74 -15.07 -9.87 14.28
C GLY A 74 -13.76 -9.08 14.29
N GLU A 75 -13.84 -7.77 14.10
CA GLU A 75 -12.67 -6.86 14.11
C GLU A 75 -11.83 -6.98 15.39
N GLY A 76 -12.46 -7.25 16.53
CA GLY A 76 -11.79 -7.40 17.83
C GLY A 76 -11.13 -8.75 18.09
N SER A 77 -11.27 -9.73 17.17
CA SER A 77 -10.73 -11.08 17.33
C SER A 77 -9.20 -11.10 17.44
N ALA A 78 -8.67 -12.12 18.11
CA ALA A 78 -7.23 -12.29 18.28
C ALA A 78 -6.53 -12.45 16.92
N GLU A 79 -7.13 -13.18 15.99
CA GLU A 79 -6.58 -13.44 14.66
C GLU A 79 -6.49 -12.17 13.80
N VAL A 80 -7.52 -11.32 13.84
CA VAL A 80 -7.49 -10.04 13.10
C VAL A 80 -6.48 -9.07 13.72
N LYS A 81 -6.34 -9.07 15.05
CA LYS A 81 -5.28 -8.31 15.74
C LYS A 81 -3.88 -8.82 15.37
N ASP A 82 -3.66 -10.14 15.33
CA ASP A 82 -2.38 -10.74 14.95
C ASP A 82 -2.03 -10.45 13.48
N PHE A 83 -3.02 -10.46 12.58
CA PHE A 83 -2.86 -10.00 11.20
C PHE A 83 -2.36 -8.54 11.13
N ARG A 84 -3.03 -7.62 11.83
CA ARG A 84 -2.65 -6.20 11.85
C ARG A 84 -1.27 -5.98 12.48
N HIS A 85 -0.94 -6.74 13.52
CA HIS A 85 0.38 -6.72 14.14
C HIS A 85 1.49 -7.14 13.16
N GLY A 86 1.24 -8.15 12.33
CA GLY A 86 2.16 -8.52 11.26
C GLY A 86 2.43 -7.39 10.26
N LEU A 87 1.40 -6.59 9.96
CA LEU A 87 1.53 -5.39 9.13
C LEU A 87 2.28 -4.25 9.84
N ASP A 88 2.05 -4.05 11.14
CA ASP A 88 2.82 -3.06 11.95
C ASP A 88 4.31 -3.38 11.92
N LEU A 89 4.67 -4.65 12.12
CA LEU A 89 6.06 -5.11 12.04
C LEU A 89 6.66 -4.86 10.66
N LEU A 90 5.90 -5.18 9.60
CA LEU A 90 6.34 -4.93 8.23
C LEU A 90 6.55 -3.43 7.96
N ILE A 91 5.64 -2.57 8.41
CA ILE A 91 5.77 -1.10 8.27
C ILE A 91 7.04 -0.61 8.99
N GLY A 92 7.31 -1.08 10.22
CA GLY A 92 8.53 -0.73 10.93
C GLY A 92 9.81 -1.17 10.21
N GLN A 93 9.81 -2.36 9.63
CA GLN A 93 10.92 -2.86 8.81
C GLN A 93 11.12 -2.03 7.53
N ILE A 94 10.02 -1.64 6.87
CA ILE A 94 10.02 -0.75 5.69
C ILE A 94 10.61 0.61 6.05
N ASP A 95 10.20 1.20 7.17
CA ASP A 95 10.70 2.51 7.64
C ASP A 95 12.22 2.46 7.91
N GLY A 96 12.71 1.36 8.48
CA GLY A 96 14.15 1.13 8.64
C GLY A 96 14.91 1.04 7.31
N ALA A 97 14.38 0.30 6.33
CA ALA A 97 14.98 0.20 5.00
C ALA A 97 14.93 1.53 4.22
N LEU A 98 13.85 2.31 4.38
CA LEU A 98 13.73 3.66 3.82
C LEU A 98 14.79 4.61 4.40
N ALA A 99 15.01 4.56 5.72
CA ALA A 99 16.04 5.37 6.36
C ALA A 99 17.45 5.08 5.79
N LEU A 100 17.77 3.82 5.49
CA LEU A 100 19.02 3.44 4.82
C LEU A 100 19.07 3.93 3.37
N ALA A 101 17.99 3.77 2.61
CA ALA A 101 17.92 4.22 1.22
C ALA A 101 18.04 5.75 1.10
N ASN A 102 17.47 6.50 2.04
CA ASN A 102 17.59 7.97 2.13
C ASN A 102 19.01 8.45 2.42
N GLN A 103 19.85 7.62 3.04
CA GLN A 103 21.28 7.87 3.23
C GLN A 103 22.13 7.47 2.02
N GLY A 104 21.51 7.00 0.92
CA GLY A 104 22.22 6.50 -0.26
C GLY A 104 22.77 5.08 -0.10
N LYS A 105 22.43 4.37 0.98
CA LYS A 105 22.98 3.05 1.32
C LYS A 105 22.21 1.93 0.63
N LEU A 106 22.44 1.77 -0.67
CA LEU A 106 21.71 0.84 -1.53
C LEU A 106 21.73 -0.60 -1.02
N ASP A 107 22.93 -1.14 -0.79
CA ASP A 107 23.09 -2.56 -0.42
C ASP A 107 22.56 -2.85 0.98
N GLU A 108 22.73 -1.92 1.92
CA GLU A 108 22.21 -2.04 3.28
C GLU A 108 20.68 -2.00 3.29
N ALA A 109 20.06 -1.09 2.53
CA ALA A 109 18.61 -1.02 2.40
C ALA A 109 18.03 -2.29 1.76
N LYS A 110 18.66 -2.79 0.70
CA LYS A 110 18.26 -4.04 0.04
C LYS A 110 18.41 -5.24 0.97
N LYS A 111 19.51 -5.31 1.73
CA LYS A 111 19.75 -6.37 2.71
C LYS A 111 18.69 -6.33 3.82
N ALA A 112 18.38 -5.16 4.38
CA ALA A 112 17.31 -5.01 5.35
C ALA A 112 15.95 -5.46 4.79
N ALA A 113 15.68 -5.19 3.51
CA ALA A 113 14.46 -5.63 2.86
C ALA A 113 14.33 -7.17 2.76
N GLN A 114 15.43 -7.93 2.70
CA GLN A 114 15.37 -9.40 2.63
C GLN A 114 14.67 -10.02 3.85
N ASP A 115 14.75 -9.36 5.01
CA ASP A 115 14.16 -9.83 6.26
C ASP A 115 12.62 -9.70 6.28
N PHE A 116 12.04 -8.94 5.36
CA PHE A 116 10.58 -8.81 5.24
C PHE A 116 9.92 -10.16 4.95
N LYS A 117 10.65 -11.08 4.28
CA LYS A 117 10.18 -12.44 4.01
C LYS A 117 9.82 -13.19 5.29
N ALA A 118 10.57 -13.00 6.37
CA ALA A 118 10.32 -13.68 7.65
C ALA A 118 8.97 -13.22 8.25
N THR A 119 8.71 -11.91 8.24
CA THR A 119 7.43 -11.34 8.68
C THR A 119 6.28 -11.83 7.82
N ARG A 120 6.43 -11.81 6.48
CA ARG A 120 5.43 -12.37 5.56
C ARG A 120 5.11 -13.84 5.86
N ASP A 121 6.15 -14.66 6.03
CA ASP A 121 5.98 -16.10 6.27
C ASP A 121 5.33 -16.39 7.63
N THR A 122 5.55 -15.51 8.62
CA THR A 122 4.97 -15.63 9.95
C THR A 122 3.52 -15.18 10.01
N TYR A 123 3.14 -14.09 9.33
CA TYR A 123 1.83 -13.46 9.50
C TYR A 123 0.94 -13.59 8.26
N HIS A 124 1.39 -13.17 7.09
CA HIS A 124 0.57 -13.22 5.87
C HIS A 124 0.22 -14.66 5.47
N LYS A 125 1.16 -15.61 5.61
CA LYS A 125 0.91 -17.03 5.27
C LYS A 125 -0.23 -17.66 6.09
N LYS A 126 -0.46 -17.20 7.33
CA LYS A 126 -1.54 -17.71 8.19
C LYS A 126 -2.92 -17.27 7.72
N TYR A 127 -3.02 -16.04 7.19
CA TYR A 127 -4.28 -15.31 7.01
C TYR A 127 -4.67 -15.01 5.56
N ARG A 128 -3.79 -15.28 4.59
CA ARG A 128 -4.13 -15.24 3.16
C ARG A 128 -5.06 -16.39 2.76
#